data_AF-A0A9E0Q3E6-F1
#
_entry.id   AF-A0A9E0Q3E6-F1
#
_cell.length_a   1.000
_cell.length_b   1.000
_cell.length_c   1.000
_cell.angle_alpha   90.00
_cell.angle_beta   90.00
_cell.angle_gamma   90.00
#
_symmetry.space_group_name_H-M   'P 1'
#
loop_
_entity.id
_entity.type
_entity.pdbx_description
1 polymer ?
#
loop_
_entity_poly.entity_id
_entity_poly.type
_entity_poly.pdbx_seq_one_letter_code
_entity_poly.pdbx_strand_id
1 'polypeptide(L)' 'MESTDTQDEKIPKMQQLLDNPFLLLFIGVLVPMVVYILWGVIDILTIPVAK' A
#
# COMPACT_ATOMS: atom_id res chain seq x y z
N MET A 1 26.97 8.75 38.66
CA MET A 1 25.65 9.09 38.10
C MET A 1 25.83 9.10 36.60
N GLU A 2 25.46 7.99 35.94
CA GLU A 2 25.53 7.87 34.50
C GLU A 2 24.40 8.71 33.90
N SER A 3 24.75 9.69 33.07
CA SER A 3 23.81 10.56 32.39
C SER A 3 22.97 9.74 31.41
N THR A 4 21.67 9.66 31.69
CA THR A 4 20.64 9.07 30.83
C THR A 4 20.48 9.94 29.58
N ASP A 5 21.33 9.72 28.58
CA ASP A 5 21.09 10.18 27.21
C ASP A 5 20.18 9.13 26.55
N THR A 6 18.90 9.13 26.92
CA THR A 6 17.87 8.40 26.18
C THR A 6 17.69 9.15 24.88
N GLN A 7 18.50 8.79 23.87
CA GLN A 7 18.30 9.27 22.52
C GLN A 7 16.89 8.88 22.11
N ASP A 8 16.04 9.89 21.88
CA ASP A 8 14.76 9.74 21.22
C ASP A 8 15.01 9.23 19.80
N GLU A 9 15.22 7.91 19.68
CA GLU A 9 15.48 7.27 18.40
C GLU A 9 14.21 7.36 17.57
N LYS A 10 14.24 8.23 16.56
CA LYS A 10 13.08 8.53 15.73
C LYS A 10 12.70 7.28 14.94
N ILE A 11 11.58 6.65 15.31
CA ILE A 11 11.12 5.41 14.66
C ILE A 11 11.05 5.63 13.13
N PRO A 12 11.70 4.77 12.32
CA PRO A 12 11.68 4.89 10.87
C PRO A 12 10.25 4.91 10.31
N LYS A 13 9.99 5.79 9.34
CA LYS A 13 8.65 5.98 8.73
C LYS A 13 8.11 4.70 8.08
N MET A 14 8.98 3.89 7.48
CA MET A 14 8.59 2.61 6.89
C MET A 14 8.14 1.61 7.96
N GLN A 15 8.78 1.62 9.13
CA GLN A 15 8.39 0.74 10.23
C GLN A 15 7.01 1.10 10.76
N GLN A 16 6.73 2.40 10.98
CA GLN A 16 5.40 2.87 11.36
C GLN A 16 4.29 2.51 10.33
N LEU A 17 4.66 2.41 9.05
CA LEU A 17 3.74 1.99 7.97
C LEU A 17 3.42 0.49 8.07
N LEU A 18 4.44 -0.34 8.29
CA LEU A 18 4.32 -1.80 8.41
C LEU A 18 3.75 -2.24 9.77
N ASP A 19 3.88 -1.42 10.80
CA ASP A 19 3.35 -1.70 12.15
C ASP A 19 1.82 -1.47 12.24
N ASN A 20 1.19 -0.84 11.24
CA ASN A 20 -0.25 -0.64 11.21
C ASN A 20 -0.96 -1.72 10.36
N PRO A 21 -1.55 -2.75 10.99
CA PRO A 21 -2.16 -3.86 10.26
C PRO A 21 -3.36 -3.44 9.39
N PHE A 22 -4.12 -2.41 9.78
CA PHE A 22 -5.24 -1.92 8.97
C PHE A 22 -4.76 -1.19 7.72
N LEU A 23 -3.66 -0.46 7.83
CA LEU A 23 -3.07 0.22 6.68
C LEU A 23 -2.46 -0.78 5.69
N LEU A 24 -1.79 -1.82 6.21
CA LEU A 24 -1.36 -2.96 5.39
C LEU A 24 -2.53 -3.68 4.73
N LEU A 25 -3.62 -3.96 5.46
CA LEU A 25 -4.84 -4.56 4.92
C LEU A 25 -5.43 -3.67 3.82
N PHE A 26 -5.56 -2.37 4.08
CA PHE A 26 -6.11 -1.41 3.13
C PHE A 26 -5.33 -1.42 1.82
N ILE A 27 -4.00 -1.31 1.88
CA ILE A 27 -3.15 -1.40 0.69
C ILE A 27 -3.28 -2.78 0.04
N GLY A 28 -3.29 -3.85 0.84
CA GLY A 28 -3.41 -5.23 0.37
C GLY A 28 -4.70 -5.53 -0.38
N VAL A 29 -5.80 -4.86 -0.05
CA VAL A 29 -7.09 -5.00 -0.77
C VAL A 29 -7.20 -3.97 -1.89
N LEU A 30 -6.78 -2.73 -1.64
CA LEU A 30 -6.93 -1.63 -2.59
C LEU A 30 -6.04 -1.80 -3.83
N VAL A 31 -4.80 -2.25 -3.67
CA VAL A 31 -3.87 -2.47 -4.79
C VAL A 31 -4.44 -3.46 -5.82
N PRO A 32 -4.77 -4.73 -5.46
CA PRO A 32 -5.33 -5.65 -6.44
C PRO A 32 -6.68 -5.17 -6.96
N MET A 33 -7.53 -4.55 -6.13
CA MET A 33 -8.80 -3.97 -6.59
C MET A 33 -8.58 -2.98 -7.75
N VAL A 34 -7.69 -2.00 -7.57
CA VAL A 34 -7.41 -0.98 -8.60
C VAL A 34 -6.76 -1.62 -9.83
N VAL A 35 -5.77 -2.51 -9.63
CA VAL A 35 -5.09 -3.19 -10.75
C VAL A 35 -6.08 -3.99 -11.59
N TYR A 36 -6.94 -4.80 -10.98
CA TYR A 36 -7.92 -5.61 -11.72
C TYR A 36 -9.01 -4.77 -12.37
N ILE A 37 -9.46 -3.68 -11.74
CA ILE A 37 -10.41 -2.76 -12.37
C ILE A 37 -9.79 -2.12 -13.62
N LEU A 38 -8.59 -1.56 -13.50
CA LEU A 38 -7.91 -0.91 -14.62
C LEU A 38 -7.63 -1.91 -15.75
N TRP A 39 -7.12 -3.09 -15.39
CA TRP A 39 -6.87 -4.16 -16.36
C TRP A 39 -8.16 -4.60 -17.06
N GLY A 40 -9.25 -4.81 -16.32
CA GLY A 40 -10.55 -5.18 -16.89
C GLY A 40 -11.14 -4.10 -17.80
N VAL A 41 -10.95 -2.82 -17.46
CA VAL A 41 -11.36 -1.70 -18.34
C VAL A 41 -10.57 -1.71 -19.65
N ILE A 42 -9.25 -1.89 -19.59
CA ILE A 42 -8.42 -2.00 -20.79
C ILE A 42 -8.90 -3.18 -21.64
N ASP A 43 -9.14 -4.34 -21.03
CA ASP A 43 -9.61 -5.54 -21.73
C ASP A 43 -10.91 -5.26 -22.50
N ILE A 44 -11.93 -4.70 -21.82
CA ILE A 44 -13.21 -4.33 -22.45
C ILE A 44 -13.04 -3.35 -23.61
N LEU A 45 -12.21 -2.31 -23.44
CA LEU A 45 -11.99 -1.31 -24.49
C LEU A 45 -11.24 -1.87 -25.71
N THR A 46 -10.48 -2.95 -25.52
CA THR A 46 -9.74 -3.62 -26.61
C THR A 46 -10.54 -4.71 -27.32
N ILE A 47 -11.74 -5.07 -26.82
CA ILE A 47 -12.60 -6.03 -27.50
C ILE A 47 -13.03 -5.45 -28.86
N PRO A 48 -12.71 -6.13 -29.98
CA PRO A 48 -13.13 -5.67 -31.29
C PRO A 48 -14.65 -5.78 -31.39
N VAL A 49 -15.31 -4.67 -31.71
CA VAL A 49 -16.75 -4.65 -31.96
C VAL A 49 -16.98 -5.41 -33.27
N ALA A 50 -17.84 -6.43 -33.24
CA ALA A 50 -18.20 -7.19 -34.43
C ALA A 50 -18.74 -6.25 -35.52
N LYS A 51 -18.31 -6.48 -36.76
CA LYS A 51 -18.67 -5.68 -37.93
C LYS A 51 -20.10 -5.93 -38.39
#